data_AF-A0A8C5BCN5-F1
#
_entry.id   AF-A0A8C5BCN5-F1
#
_cell.length_a   1.000
_cell.length_b   1.000
_cell.length_c   1.000
_cell.angle_alpha   90.00
_cell.angle_beta   90.00
_cell.angle_gamma   90.00
#
_symmetry.space_group_name_H-M   'P 1'
#
loop_
_entity.id
_entity.type
_entity.pdbx_description
1 polymer ?
#
loop_
_entity_poly.entity_id
_entity_poly.type
_entity_poly.pdbx_seq_one_letter_code
_entity_poly.pdbx_strand_id
1 'polypeptide(L)'
;MLTGCFTPGRPPRLCAPSPARSLLLLLLFTVLGCSPEPCLPRRQPCHILARIGHTVRLGALLPTRQPARIQNALNRALASLRHQSGAGDSTLAQSPALLPYNLSLEMVARSPAGGDPESLSRSTCQELVARGVTAVLAFPRSSEELIQVEFLSTVLEIPFLSILEDTENRGKKLLMLTHMEQD
;
A
#
# COMPACT_ATOMS: atom_id res chain seq x y z
N MET A 1 -37.58 -10.76 45.82
CA MET A 1 -38.73 -11.26 46.59
C MET A 1 -39.99 -10.57 46.07
N LEU A 2 -40.87 -11.29 45.38
CA LEU A 2 -42.32 -11.13 45.50
C LEU A 2 -42.93 -12.37 44.84
N THR A 3 -43.16 -13.41 45.62
CA THR A 3 -44.48 -13.73 46.19
C THR A 3 -45.32 -14.40 45.11
N GLY A 4 -45.28 -15.73 45.10
CA GLY A 4 -46.23 -16.52 44.34
C GLY A 4 -47.64 -16.30 44.86
N CYS A 5 -48.61 -16.28 43.96
CA CYS A 5 -50.01 -16.51 44.28
C CYS A 5 -50.41 -17.84 43.64
N PHE A 6 -50.33 -18.91 44.42
CA PHE A 6 -50.98 -20.18 44.12
C PHE A 6 -52.43 -20.08 44.62
N THR A 7 -53.40 -20.17 43.71
CA THR A 7 -54.77 -20.58 44.05
C THR A 7 -55.16 -21.73 43.10
N PRO A 8 -55.70 -22.84 43.61
CA PRO A 8 -55.98 -24.03 42.80
C PRO A 8 -57.34 -23.89 42.10
N GLY A 9 -57.41 -24.22 40.81
CA GLY A 9 -58.68 -24.60 40.15
C GLY A 9 -59.34 -23.61 39.18
N ARG A 10 -58.61 -22.81 38.39
CA ARG A 10 -59.16 -22.15 37.17
C ARG A 10 -58.07 -21.99 36.10
N PRO A 11 -58.39 -22.09 34.80
CA PRO A 11 -57.38 -22.04 33.74
C PRO A 11 -56.66 -20.69 33.75
N PRO A 12 -55.35 -20.67 33.44
CA PRO A 12 -54.53 -19.46 33.50
C PRO A 12 -55.02 -18.46 32.45
N ARG A 13 -55.63 -17.36 32.89
CA ARG A 13 -55.70 -16.17 32.04
C ARG A 13 -54.30 -15.58 32.01
N LEU A 14 -53.61 -15.74 30.88
CA LEU A 14 -52.42 -14.96 30.60
C LEU A 14 -52.82 -13.48 30.65
N CYS A 15 -52.36 -12.78 31.70
CA CYS A 15 -52.30 -11.32 31.66
C CYS A 15 -51.33 -10.95 30.55
N ALA A 16 -51.84 -10.69 29.35
CA ALA A 16 -51.06 -10.19 28.25
C ALA A 16 -50.35 -8.91 28.73
N PRO A 17 -49.01 -8.82 28.66
CA PRO A 17 -48.33 -7.58 28.99
C PRO A 17 -48.86 -6.48 28.06
N SER A 18 -49.22 -5.33 28.64
CA SER A 18 -49.78 -4.20 27.88
C SER A 18 -48.91 -3.93 26.65
N PRO A 19 -49.51 -3.81 25.44
CA PRO A 19 -48.75 -3.65 24.21
C PRO A 19 -47.83 -2.43 24.27
N ALA A 20 -48.20 -1.41 25.07
CA ALA A 20 -47.39 -0.22 25.29
C ALA A 20 -46.05 -0.51 26.01
N ARG A 21 -46.03 -1.44 26.98
CA ARG A 21 -44.79 -1.84 27.68
C ARG A 21 -43.90 -2.69 26.79
N SER A 22 -44.50 -3.55 25.98
CA SER A 22 -43.75 -4.37 25.02
C SER A 22 -43.16 -3.51 23.90
N LEU A 23 -43.91 -2.50 23.42
CA LEU A 23 -43.44 -1.53 22.44
C LEU A 23 -42.32 -0.64 23.00
N LEU A 24 -42.44 -0.19 24.26
CA LEU A 24 -41.42 0.63 24.91
C LEU A 24 -40.11 -0.15 25.12
N LEU A 25 -40.19 -1.44 25.49
CA LEU A 25 -39.03 -2.32 25.59
C LEU A 25 -38.40 -2.54 24.21
N LEU A 26 -39.21 -2.78 23.17
CA LEU A 26 -38.72 -2.94 21.80
C LEU A 26 -37.99 -1.68 21.32
N LEU A 27 -38.55 -0.50 21.60
CA LEU A 27 -37.94 0.80 21.29
C LEU A 27 -36.62 1.00 22.03
N LEU A 28 -36.56 0.67 23.32
CA LEU A 28 -35.31 0.73 24.10
C LEU A 28 -34.24 -0.23 23.53
N PHE A 29 -34.62 -1.43 23.12
CA PHE A 29 -33.72 -2.39 22.47
C PHE A 29 -33.22 -1.90 21.11
N THR A 30 -34.07 -1.26 20.31
CA THR A 30 -33.64 -0.68 19.02
C THR A 30 -32.71 0.52 19.18
N VAL A 31 -32.91 1.34 20.22
CA VAL A 31 -32.04 2.50 20.49
C VAL A 31 -30.70 2.05 21.09
N LEU A 32 -30.70 1.03 21.97
CA LEU A 32 -29.47 0.52 22.60
C LEU A 32 -28.67 -0.45 21.71
N GLY A 33 -29.32 -1.08 20.72
CA GLY A 33 -28.68 -1.94 19.72
C GLY A 33 -28.00 -1.17 18.58
N CYS A 34 -28.27 0.13 18.45
CA CYS A 34 -27.57 1.01 17.51
C CYS A 34 -26.29 1.54 18.16
N SER A 35 -25.36 0.63 18.45
CA SER A 35 -23.97 1.03 18.67
C SER A 35 -23.46 1.63 17.35
N PRO A 36 -22.82 2.82 17.36
CA PRO A 36 -22.02 3.24 16.23
C PRO A 36 -20.81 2.30 16.22
N GLU A 37 -20.96 1.12 15.60
CA GLU A 37 -19.80 0.38 15.14
C GLU A 37 -19.07 1.37 14.22
N PRO A 38 -17.86 1.85 14.58
CA PRO A 38 -17.12 2.70 13.67
C PRO A 38 -17.02 1.90 12.40
N CYS A 39 -17.61 2.44 11.33
CA CYS A 39 -17.51 1.94 9.98
C CYS A 39 -16.03 2.04 9.58
N LEU A 40 -15.21 1.16 10.14
CA LEU A 40 -13.91 0.82 9.61
C LEU A 40 -14.26 0.07 8.33
N PRO A 41 -14.03 0.65 7.14
CA PRO A 41 -14.23 -0.09 5.91
C PRO A 41 -13.41 -1.37 6.05
N ARG A 42 -14.11 -2.50 6.17
CA ARG A 42 -13.52 -3.82 6.17
C ARG A 42 -12.98 -3.99 4.76
N ARG A 43 -11.77 -3.47 4.52
CA ARG A 43 -11.03 -3.55 3.25
C ARG A 43 -10.78 -5.03 3.02
N GLN A 44 -11.78 -5.73 2.48
CA GLN A 44 -11.56 -7.02 1.88
C GLN A 44 -10.46 -6.81 0.82
N PRO A 45 -9.42 -7.64 0.85
CA PRO A 45 -8.24 -7.41 0.06
C PRO A 45 -8.61 -7.42 -1.43
N CYS A 46 -8.34 -6.31 -2.13
CA CYS A 46 -8.58 -6.23 -3.55
C CYS A 46 -7.85 -7.38 -4.25
N HIS A 47 -8.58 -8.30 -4.88
CA HIS A 47 -8.01 -9.44 -5.64
C HIS A 47 -7.07 -9.00 -6.76
N ILE A 48 -7.04 -7.71 -7.10
CA ILE A 48 -6.06 -7.07 -7.98
C ILE A 48 -4.64 -7.39 -7.52
N LEU A 49 -4.34 -7.29 -6.22
CA LEU A 49 -3.00 -7.54 -5.69
C LEU A 49 -2.64 -9.05 -5.68
N ALA A 50 -3.65 -9.94 -5.66
CA ALA A 50 -3.44 -11.37 -5.86
C ALA A 50 -3.09 -11.73 -7.31
N ARG A 51 -3.46 -10.86 -8.28
CA ARG A 51 -3.13 -11.01 -9.70
C ARG A 51 -1.72 -10.54 -10.07
N ILE A 52 -1.06 -9.74 -9.23
CA ILE A 52 0.28 -9.16 -9.51
C ILE A 52 1.41 -10.21 -9.37
N GLY A 53 1.09 -11.46 -9.06
CA GLY A 53 2.09 -12.50 -8.79
C GLY A 53 2.71 -12.31 -7.40
N HIS A 54 3.62 -13.20 -7.02
CA HIS A 54 4.25 -13.17 -5.69
C HIS A 54 5.48 -12.26 -5.61
N THR A 55 5.88 -11.65 -6.72
CA THR A 55 7.07 -10.80 -6.81
C THR A 55 6.76 -9.52 -7.56
N VAL A 56 6.98 -8.38 -6.90
CA VAL A 56 6.91 -7.06 -7.50
C VAL A 56 8.33 -6.65 -7.90
N ARG A 57 8.53 -6.33 -9.18
CA ARG A 57 9.82 -5.92 -9.73
C ARG A 57 9.89 -4.41 -9.85
N LEU A 58 10.87 -3.82 -9.21
CA LEU A 58 11.17 -2.40 -9.33
C LEU A 58 12.44 -2.22 -10.17
N GLY A 59 12.43 -1.27 -11.10
CA GLY A 59 13.60 -0.86 -11.86
C GLY A 59 14.38 0.24 -11.14
N ALA A 60 15.68 0.36 -11.42
CA ALA A 60 16.49 1.49 -10.99
C ALA A 60 17.47 1.90 -12.10
N LEU A 61 17.41 3.15 -12.53
CA LEU A 61 18.36 3.77 -13.44
C LEU A 61 19.46 4.46 -12.64
N LEU A 62 20.61 3.80 -12.53
CA LEU A 62 21.75 4.29 -11.77
C LEU A 62 22.43 5.46 -12.48
N PRO A 63 22.97 6.43 -11.72
CA PRO A 63 23.68 7.55 -12.31
C PRO A 63 25.00 7.09 -12.96
N THR A 64 25.36 7.74 -14.07
CA THR A 64 26.58 7.44 -14.85
C THR A 64 27.87 7.61 -14.04
N ARG A 65 27.93 8.58 -13.12
CA ARG A 65 29.07 8.70 -12.18
C ARG A 65 28.69 8.08 -10.83
N GLN A 66 29.59 7.23 -10.35
CA GLN A 66 29.48 6.56 -9.04
C GLN A 66 28.22 5.68 -8.86
N PRO A 67 27.86 4.82 -9.85
CA PRO A 67 26.68 3.95 -9.73
C PRO A 67 26.73 3.03 -8.50
N ALA A 68 27.94 2.63 -8.08
CA ALA A 68 28.15 1.79 -6.90
C ALA A 68 27.59 2.39 -5.60
N ARG A 69 27.61 3.72 -5.43
CA ARG A 69 27.11 4.36 -4.20
C ARG A 69 25.61 4.14 -4.05
N ILE A 70 24.87 4.40 -5.13
CA ILE A 70 23.43 4.22 -5.18
C ILE A 70 23.09 2.72 -5.14
N GLN A 71 23.79 1.89 -5.89
CA GLN A 71 23.58 0.44 -5.86
C GLN A 71 23.74 -0.15 -4.44
N ASN A 72 24.78 0.27 -3.73
CA ASN A 72 25.01 -0.17 -2.35
C ASN A 72 23.91 0.34 -1.40
N ALA A 73 23.41 1.56 -1.60
CA ALA A 73 22.29 2.08 -0.81
C ALA A 73 21.00 1.29 -1.08
N LEU A 74 20.70 0.97 -2.34
CA LEU A 74 19.57 0.13 -2.72
C LEU A 74 19.68 -1.27 -2.10
N ASN A 75 20.85 -1.90 -2.19
CA ASN A 75 21.08 -3.22 -1.59
C ASN A 75 20.82 -3.21 -0.08
N ARG A 76 21.26 -2.17 0.65
CA ARG A 76 20.99 -2.02 2.09
C ARG A 76 19.51 -1.80 2.38
N ALA A 77 18.83 -0.97 1.60
CA ALA A 77 17.40 -0.75 1.75
C ALA A 77 16.60 -2.04 1.52
N LEU A 78 16.90 -2.78 0.47
CA LEU A 78 16.26 -4.06 0.16
C LEU A 78 16.49 -5.13 1.24
N ALA A 79 17.70 -5.19 1.80
CA ALA A 79 17.98 -6.08 2.93
C ALA A 79 17.13 -5.73 4.16
N SER A 80 17.02 -4.43 4.49
CA SER A 80 16.17 -3.96 5.59
C SER A 80 14.69 -4.29 5.38
N LEU A 81 14.18 -4.14 4.15
CA LEU A 81 12.79 -4.50 3.81
C LEU A 81 12.53 -6.01 3.99
N ARG A 82 13.47 -6.87 3.59
CA ARG A 82 13.36 -8.33 3.74
C ARG A 82 13.32 -8.77 5.21
N HIS A 83 14.14 -8.15 6.07
CA HIS A 83 14.13 -8.48 7.50
C HIS A 83 12.82 -8.09 8.18
N GLN A 84 12.16 -7.01 7.73
CA GLN A 84 10.86 -6.59 8.26
C GLN A 84 9.71 -7.49 7.83
N SER A 85 9.81 -8.17 6.68
CA SER A 85 8.79 -9.12 6.21
C SER A 85 8.81 -10.48 6.94
N GLY A 86 9.89 -10.81 7.66
CA GLY A 86 10.06 -12.12 8.34
C GLY A 86 9.80 -12.11 9.85
N ALA A 87 9.52 -10.96 10.46
CA ALA A 87 9.32 -10.81 11.91
C ALA A 87 7.85 -11.07 12.30
N GLY A 88 7.37 -12.28 12.04
CA GLY A 88 6.11 -12.78 12.59
C GLY A 88 6.39 -13.73 13.74
N ASP A 89 6.85 -13.22 14.88
CA ASP A 89 6.75 -13.86 16.21
C ASP A 89 7.50 -13.01 17.26
N SER A 90 6.82 -12.04 17.85
CA SER A 90 7.10 -11.58 19.21
C SER A 90 5.97 -10.68 19.70
N THR A 91 5.29 -11.16 20.72
CA THR A 91 4.38 -10.42 21.58
C THR A 91 4.99 -9.05 21.96
N LEU A 92 4.26 -7.97 21.65
CA LEU A 92 4.44 -6.56 22.09
C LEU A 92 5.08 -5.53 21.14
N ALA A 93 5.31 -5.80 19.84
CA ALA A 93 5.57 -4.73 18.87
C ALA A 93 4.97 -5.05 17.49
N GLN A 94 3.74 -4.60 17.25
CA GLN A 94 3.06 -4.71 15.95
C GLN A 94 3.72 -3.76 14.92
N SER A 95 4.83 -4.18 14.33
CA SER A 95 5.23 -3.67 13.02
C SER A 95 4.70 -4.66 11.98
N PRO A 96 3.65 -4.32 11.21
CA PRO A 96 3.11 -5.24 10.21
C PRO A 96 4.18 -5.51 9.14
N ALA A 97 4.18 -6.73 8.59
CA ALA A 97 4.97 -7.06 7.41
C ALA A 97 4.80 -5.95 6.37
N LEU A 98 5.92 -5.39 5.93
CA LEU A 98 5.93 -4.15 5.14
C LEU A 98 5.21 -4.30 3.79
N LEU A 99 5.15 -5.53 3.27
CA LEU A 99 4.44 -5.86 2.04
C LEU A 99 3.23 -6.76 2.35
N PRO A 100 2.03 -6.38 1.92
CA PRO A 100 0.84 -7.19 2.15
C PRO A 100 0.87 -8.46 1.28
N TYR A 101 0.12 -9.48 1.67
CA TYR A 101 -0.10 -10.71 0.88
C TYR A 101 1.15 -11.56 0.60
N ASN A 102 2.18 -11.51 1.43
CA ASN A 102 3.45 -12.23 1.23
C ASN A 102 4.12 -11.92 -0.12
N LEU A 103 3.97 -10.68 -0.60
CA LEU A 103 4.68 -10.22 -1.78
C LEU A 103 6.17 -10.09 -1.49
N SER A 104 6.99 -10.48 -2.47
CA SER A 104 8.44 -10.28 -2.46
C SER A 104 8.82 -9.11 -3.38
N LEU A 105 9.86 -8.36 -3.02
CA LEU A 105 10.40 -7.29 -3.86
C LEU A 105 11.72 -7.72 -4.50
N GLU A 106 11.79 -7.54 -5.82
CA GLU A 106 13.02 -7.68 -6.61
C GLU A 106 13.38 -6.33 -7.22
N MET A 107 14.67 -5.98 -7.17
CA MET A 107 15.19 -4.74 -7.74
C MET A 107 16.09 -5.07 -8.92
N VAL A 108 15.82 -4.47 -10.07
CA VAL A 108 16.65 -4.55 -11.27
C VAL A 108 17.30 -3.20 -11.51
N ALA A 109 18.60 -3.10 -11.29
CA ALA A 109 19.34 -1.85 -11.46
C ALA A 109 20.20 -1.87 -12.73
N ARG A 110 20.14 -0.81 -13.53
CA ARG A 110 20.87 -0.63 -14.79
C ARG A 110 21.50 0.74 -14.84
N SER A 111 22.68 0.84 -15.44
CA SER A 111 23.36 2.12 -15.66
C SER A 111 23.36 2.39 -17.17
N PRO A 112 22.64 3.40 -17.65
CA PRO A 112 22.76 3.81 -19.05
C PRO A 112 24.19 4.31 -19.31
N ALA A 113 24.74 3.99 -20.47
CA ALA A 113 26.02 4.53 -20.91
C ALA A 113 25.85 6.00 -21.32
N GLY A 114 26.89 6.83 -21.18
CA GLY A 114 26.98 8.13 -21.86
C GLY A 114 26.03 9.27 -21.41
N GLY A 115 24.93 8.99 -20.70
CA GLY A 115 23.91 9.99 -20.37
C GLY A 115 23.13 10.51 -21.59
N ASP A 116 23.29 9.86 -22.75
CA ASP A 116 22.58 10.20 -23.97
C ASP A 116 21.18 9.54 -23.99
N PRO A 117 20.20 10.14 -24.69
CA PRO A 117 18.82 9.66 -24.70
C PRO A 117 18.65 8.27 -25.33
N GLU A 118 19.51 7.88 -26.29
CA GLU A 118 19.45 6.54 -26.89
C GLU A 118 19.84 5.48 -25.85
N SER A 119 20.95 5.67 -25.15
CA SER A 119 21.39 4.78 -24.09
C SER A 119 20.37 4.67 -22.96
N LEU A 120 19.75 5.79 -22.55
CA LEU A 120 18.72 5.80 -21.53
C LEU A 120 17.47 4.99 -21.96
N SER A 121 16.99 5.23 -23.18
CA SER A 121 15.84 4.49 -23.73
C SER A 121 16.15 3.01 -23.94
N ARG A 122 17.35 2.66 -24.42
CA ARG A 122 17.79 1.27 -24.57
C ARG A 122 17.81 0.55 -23.22
N SER A 123 18.47 1.10 -22.21
CA SER A 123 18.53 0.47 -20.88
C SER A 123 17.14 0.38 -20.23
N THR A 124 16.27 1.36 -20.45
CA THR A 124 14.91 1.31 -19.92
C THR A 124 14.08 0.24 -20.64
N CYS A 125 13.90 0.34 -21.95
CA CYS A 125 13.00 -0.53 -22.70
C CYS A 125 13.51 -1.97 -22.78
N GLN A 126 14.80 -2.16 -23.06
CA GLN A 126 15.35 -3.50 -23.32
C GLN A 126 15.81 -4.21 -22.05
N GLU A 127 16.19 -3.48 -21.00
CA GLU A 127 16.76 -4.10 -19.80
C GLU A 127 15.87 -4.01 -18.55
N LEU A 128 14.98 -3.01 -18.45
CA LEU A 128 14.04 -2.88 -17.34
C LEU A 128 12.63 -3.32 -17.75
N VAL A 129 12.03 -2.71 -18.76
CA VAL A 129 10.65 -2.98 -19.20
C VAL A 129 10.50 -4.43 -19.66
N ALA A 130 11.46 -4.93 -20.46
CA ALA A 130 11.47 -6.34 -20.87
C ALA A 130 11.51 -7.34 -19.69
N ARG A 131 11.91 -6.92 -18.49
CA ARG A 131 11.91 -7.75 -17.26
C ARG A 131 10.63 -7.60 -16.43
N GLY A 132 9.67 -6.80 -16.90
CA GLY A 132 8.37 -6.60 -16.27
C GLY A 132 8.44 -5.77 -14.99
N VAL A 133 9.20 -4.68 -14.98
CA VAL A 133 9.21 -3.74 -13.84
C VAL A 133 7.89 -2.97 -13.77
N THR A 134 7.41 -2.71 -12.55
CA THR A 134 6.14 -2.00 -12.30
C THR A 134 6.34 -0.52 -12.01
N ALA A 135 7.55 -0.11 -11.64
CA ALA A 135 7.95 1.27 -11.42
C ALA A 135 9.48 1.38 -11.54
N VAL A 136 9.98 2.56 -11.87
CA VAL A 136 11.43 2.79 -12.05
C VAL A 136 11.90 3.91 -11.12
N LEU A 137 12.94 3.65 -10.32
CA LEU A 137 13.67 4.68 -9.59
C LEU A 137 14.70 5.33 -10.51
N ALA A 138 14.71 6.65 -10.59
CA ALA A 138 15.68 7.41 -11.36
C ALA A 138 16.44 8.39 -10.47
N PHE A 139 17.69 8.67 -10.84
CA PHE A 139 18.57 9.59 -10.13
C PHE A 139 19.10 10.66 -11.09
N PRO A 140 18.20 11.51 -11.65
CA PRO A 140 18.58 12.52 -12.61
C PRO A 140 19.49 13.58 -11.96
N ARG A 141 20.47 14.04 -12.72
CA ARG A 141 21.47 15.02 -12.23
C ARG A 141 21.38 16.38 -12.90
N SER A 142 20.59 16.48 -13.96
CA SER A 142 20.31 17.73 -14.64
C SER A 142 18.84 17.78 -15.05
N SER A 143 18.38 18.97 -15.40
CA SER A 143 17.02 19.17 -15.92
C SER A 143 16.81 18.37 -17.21
N GLU A 144 17.84 18.23 -18.05
CA GLU A 144 17.77 17.45 -19.28
C GLU A 144 17.55 15.96 -18.99
N GLU A 145 18.27 15.38 -18.02
CA GLU A 145 18.05 13.99 -17.60
C GLU A 145 16.65 13.79 -16.99
N LEU A 146 16.15 14.78 -16.26
CA LEU A 146 14.80 14.75 -15.69
C LEU A 146 13.72 14.74 -16.77
N ILE A 147 13.83 15.61 -17.78
CA ILE A 147 12.89 15.68 -18.91
C ILE A 147 12.87 14.36 -19.69
N GLN A 148 14.03 13.73 -19.90
CA GLN A 148 14.10 12.44 -20.58
C GLN A 148 13.40 11.33 -19.78
N VAL A 149 13.60 11.31 -18.47
CA VAL A 149 12.93 10.35 -17.57
C VAL A 149 11.42 10.57 -17.55
N GLU A 150 10.96 11.83 -17.55
CA GLU A 150 9.54 12.17 -17.61
C GLU A 150 8.91 11.72 -18.93
N PHE A 151 9.57 11.98 -20.05
CA PHE A 151 9.14 11.48 -21.35
C PHE A 151 9.02 9.95 -21.36
N LEU A 152 10.01 9.22 -20.83
CA LEU A 152 9.95 7.76 -20.74
C LEU A 152 8.82 7.28 -19.82
N SER A 153 8.55 7.98 -18.72
CA SER A 153 7.44 7.64 -17.83
C SER A 153 6.10 7.73 -18.54
N THR A 154 5.88 8.80 -19.31
CA THR A 154 4.66 9.01 -20.09
C THR A 154 4.53 7.97 -21.20
N VAL A 155 5.57 7.76 -22.00
CA VAL A 155 5.51 6.85 -23.16
C VAL A 155 5.35 5.38 -22.75
N LEU A 156 5.95 5.00 -21.62
CA LEU A 156 5.90 3.62 -21.15
C LEU A 156 4.71 3.35 -20.23
N GLU A 157 3.97 4.38 -19.82
CA GLU A 157 2.91 4.31 -18.81
C GLU A 157 3.38 3.62 -17.50
N ILE A 158 4.68 3.71 -17.22
CA ILE A 158 5.31 3.18 -16.01
C ILE A 158 5.65 4.38 -15.13
N PRO A 159 5.32 4.35 -13.83
CA PRO A 159 5.65 5.46 -12.93
C PRO A 159 7.17 5.53 -12.68
N PHE A 160 7.74 6.72 -12.89
CA PHE A 160 9.13 7.00 -12.54
C PHE A 160 9.20 7.81 -11.25
N LEU A 161 10.04 7.35 -10.32
CA LEU A 161 10.31 7.98 -9.04
C LEU A 161 11.72 8.60 -9.09
N SER A 162 11.78 9.91 -9.33
CA SER A 162 13.02 10.65 -9.49
C SER A 162 13.49 11.21 -8.14
N ILE A 163 14.71 10.87 -7.73
CA ILE A 163 15.35 11.40 -6.52
C ILE A 163 16.41 12.43 -6.93
N LEU A 164 16.14 13.69 -6.59
CA LEU A 164 17.00 14.83 -6.91
C LEU A 164 17.81 15.25 -5.69
N GLU A 165 19.06 15.62 -5.91
CA GLU A 165 19.87 16.32 -4.90
C GLU A 165 19.52 17.81 -4.93
N ASP A 166 18.98 18.34 -3.83
CA ASP A 166 18.67 19.77 -3.70
C ASP A 166 19.96 20.51 -3.30
N THR A 167 20.53 21.25 -4.25
CA THR A 167 21.77 22.00 -4.06
C THR A 167 21.60 23.21 -3.15
N GLU A 168 20.38 23.73 -3.01
CA GLU A 168 20.10 24.93 -2.21
C GLU A 168 19.96 24.58 -0.72
N ASN A 169 19.25 23.50 -0.41
CA ASN A 169 18.92 23.15 0.97
C ASN A 169 19.62 21.86 1.48
N ARG A 170 20.58 21.32 0.72
CA ARG A 170 21.31 20.07 0.99
C ARG A 170 20.39 18.86 1.28
N GLY A 171 19.13 18.96 0.83
CA GLY A 171 18.08 17.96 0.99
C GLY A 171 17.96 17.06 -0.24
N LYS A 172 17.10 16.03 -0.16
CA LYS A 172 16.73 15.22 -1.33
C LYS A 172 15.27 15.47 -1.65
N LYS A 173 14.95 15.80 -2.90
CA LYS A 173 13.57 15.90 -3.40
C LYS A 173 13.18 14.60 -4.08
N LEU A 174 12.01 14.07 -3.72
CA LEU A 174 11.38 12.96 -4.43
C LEU A 174 10.29 13.53 -5.32
N LEU A 175 10.44 13.34 -6.63
CA LEU A 175 9.42 13.66 -7.62
C LEU A 175 8.83 12.33 -8.13
N MET A 176 7.54 12.16 -7.92
CA MET A 176 6.79 11.02 -8.44
C MET A 176 6.11 11.47 -9.73
N LEU A 177 6.57 10.93 -10.86
CA LEU A 177 5.99 11.15 -12.17
C LEU A 177 4.98 10.03 -12.40
N THR A 178 3.73 10.31 -12.05
CA THR A 178 2.59 9.46 -12.41
C THR A 178 1.89 10.07 -13.61
N HIS A 179 1.56 9.24 -14.59
CA HIS A 179 0.56 9.59 -15.58
C HIS A 179 -0.76 9.84 -14.82
N MET A 180 -1.10 11.10 -14.62
CA MET A 180 -2.43 11.49 -14.17
C MET A 180 -3.32 11.34 -15.40
N GLU A 181 -3.85 10.13 -15.60
CA GLU A 181 -5.00 9.95 -16.47
C GLU A 181 -6.15 10.73 -15.83
N GLN A 182 -6.38 11.93 -16.38
CA GLN A 182 -7.41 12.84 -15.93
C GLN A 182 -8.55 12.76 -16.93
N ASP A 183 -9.42 11.77 -16.73
CA ASP A 183 -10.79 11.74 -17.27
C ASP A 183 -11.72 12.65 -16.45
#